data_AF-A0AAU6JKD3-F1
#
_entry.id   AF-A0AAU6JKD3-F1
#
_cell.length_a   1.000
_cell.length_b   1.000
_cell.length_c   1.000
_cell.angle_alpha   90.00
_cell.angle_beta   90.00
_cell.angle_gamma   90.00
#
_symmetry.space_group_name_H-M   'P 1'
#
loop_
_entity.id
_entity.type
_entity.pdbx_description
1 polymer ?
#
loop_
_entity_poly.entity_id
_entity_poly.type
_entity_poly.pdbx_seq_one_letter_code
_entity_poly.pdbx_strand_id
1 'polypeptide(L)' 'MVARQLAPQTVPATGGNVVSSDKVGAANGVAGLGADAKVPAAQISVPKITVGVTAPTSPAVGDVWIDTN' A
#
# COMPACT_ATOMS: atom_id res chain seq x y z
N MET A 1 25.88 16.72 38.81
CA MET A 1 24.91 17.02 37.72
C MET A 1 25.23 16.10 36.55
N VAL A 2 24.40 15.09 36.27
CA VAL A 2 24.59 14.21 35.09
C VAL A 2 23.65 14.70 34.00
N ALA A 3 24.20 15.22 32.91
CA ALA A 3 23.45 15.56 31.73
C ALA A 3 22.96 14.26 31.08
N ARG A 4 21.63 14.05 31.03
CA ARG A 4 21.05 13.04 30.14
C ARG A 4 21.21 13.55 28.72
N GLN A 5 22.23 13.09 28.00
CA GLN A 5 22.37 13.37 26.58
C GLN A 5 21.18 12.76 25.83
N LEU A 6 20.23 13.60 25.43
CA LEU A 6 19.23 13.24 24.43
C LEU A 6 20.00 13.04 23.11
N ALA A 7 19.94 11.85 22.51
CA ALA A 7 20.52 11.64 21.19
C ALA A 7 19.93 12.68 20.21
N PRO A 8 20.73 13.24 19.29
CA PRO A 8 20.25 14.26 18.36
C PRO A 8 19.12 13.69 17.50
N GLN A 9 17.88 14.06 17.82
CA GLN A 9 16.74 13.92 16.92
C GLN A 9 16.79 15.11 15.97
N THR A 10 17.18 14.89 14.72
CA THR A 10 17.15 15.94 13.69
C THR A 10 15.71 16.29 13.38
N VAL A 11 15.17 17.33 14.02
CA VAL A 11 13.86 17.89 13.69
C VAL A 11 13.99 18.59 12.33
N PRO A 12 13.18 18.23 11.32
CA PRO A 12 13.17 18.96 10.05
C PRO A 12 12.74 20.41 10.29
N ALA A 13 13.50 21.36 9.75
CA ALA A 13 13.38 22.80 10.00
C ALA A 13 12.08 23.46 9.47
N THR A 14 11.01 22.70 9.25
CA THR A 14 9.73 23.22 8.73
C THR A 14 8.57 22.40 9.26
N GLY A 15 8.22 22.61 10.53
CA GLY A 15 6.85 22.49 11.06
C GLY A 15 6.07 21.18 10.92
N GLY A 16 6.70 20.03 10.63
CA GLY A 16 6.03 18.74 10.47
C GLY A 16 6.20 17.81 11.68
N ASN A 17 5.22 16.93 11.91
CA ASN A 17 5.31 15.84 12.87
C ASN A 17 6.51 14.95 12.52
N VAL A 18 7.43 14.73 13.46
CA VAL A 18 8.63 13.90 13.22
C VAL A 18 8.21 12.44 13.26
N VAL A 19 8.02 11.84 12.09
CA VAL A 19 7.84 10.39 11.94
C VAL A 19 9.24 9.79 11.74
N SER A 20 9.64 8.86 12.60
CA SER A 20 10.86 8.07 12.40
C SER A 20 10.79 7.39 11.03
N SER A 21 11.91 7.36 10.28
CA SER A 21 11.99 6.77 8.94
C SER A 21 11.39 5.37 8.86
N ASP A 22 11.55 4.57 9.93
CA ASP A 22 11.07 3.19 10.02
C ASP A 22 9.55 3.10 10.20
N LYS A 23 8.90 4.24 10.47
CA LYS A 23 7.44 4.39 10.60
C LYS A 23 6.81 5.07 9.38
N VAL A 24 7.60 5.66 8.49
CA VAL A 24 7.10 6.22 7.23
C VAL A 24 6.84 5.06 6.27
N GLY A 25 5.59 4.90 5.83
CA GLY A 25 5.21 3.79 4.94
C GLY A 25 5.09 2.44 5.65
N ALA A 26 5.14 2.34 6.98
CA ALA A 26 4.91 1.06 7.64
C ALA A 26 3.48 0.55 7.36
N ALA A 27 3.36 -0.61 6.70
CA ALA A 27 2.07 -1.23 6.48
C ALA A 27 1.57 -1.87 7.78
N ASN A 28 0.49 -1.34 8.33
CA ASN A 28 -0.18 -1.87 9.53
C ASN A 28 -0.97 -3.15 9.22
N GLY A 29 -0.34 -4.14 8.55
CA GLY A 29 -0.92 -5.43 8.19
C GLY A 29 -1.72 -5.47 6.88
N VAL A 30 -1.83 -4.36 6.15
CA VAL A 30 -2.69 -4.26 4.95
C VAL A 30 -2.07 -4.85 3.67
N ALA A 31 -0.75 -4.72 3.50
CA ALA A 31 0.04 -5.29 2.39
C ALA A 31 1.54 -5.14 2.72
N GLY A 32 2.36 -6.19 2.54
CA GLY A 32 3.81 -6.04 2.77
C GLY A 32 4.41 -5.05 1.77
N LEU A 33 5.23 -4.10 2.21
CA LEU A 33 5.89 -3.17 1.28
C LEU A 33 7.23 -3.72 0.76
N GLY A 34 7.58 -3.34 -0.47
CA GLY A 34 8.90 -3.57 -1.04
C GLY A 34 9.96 -2.58 -0.51
N ALA A 35 11.21 -2.78 -0.91
CA ALA A 35 12.33 -1.90 -0.55
C ALA A 35 12.17 -0.46 -1.06
N ASP A 36 11.33 -0.26 -2.07
CA ASP A 36 10.92 1.03 -2.62
C ASP A 36 9.74 1.67 -1.89
N ALA A 37 9.31 1.09 -0.75
CA ALA A 37 8.15 1.51 0.04
C ALA A 37 6.83 1.55 -0.76
N LYS A 38 6.69 0.67 -1.76
CA LYS A 38 5.45 0.46 -2.52
C LYS A 38 4.88 -0.94 -2.27
N VAL A 39 3.59 -1.11 -2.57
CA VAL A 39 2.96 -2.43 -2.60
C VAL A 39 3.52 -3.19 -3.81
N PRO A 40 4.12 -4.38 -3.62
CA PRO A 40 4.61 -5.21 -4.73
C PRO A 40 3.47 -5.56 -5.70
N ALA A 41 3.77 -5.54 -7.00
CA ALA A 41 2.77 -5.80 -8.03
C ALA A 41 2.08 -7.18 -7.89
N ALA A 42 2.78 -8.18 -7.35
CA ALA A 42 2.20 -9.51 -7.08
C ALA A 42 1.08 -9.51 -6.03
N GLN A 43 0.95 -8.44 -5.24
CA GLN A 43 -0.12 -8.26 -4.26
C GLN A 43 -1.27 -7.40 -4.80
N ILE A 44 -1.12 -6.82 -6.00
CA ILE A 44 -2.14 -6.02 -6.65
C ILE A 44 -3.00 -6.95 -7.51
N SER A 45 -4.24 -7.20 -7.10
CA SER A 45 -5.20 -7.89 -7.96
C SER A 45 -5.53 -7.06 -9.18
N VAL A 46 -5.45 -7.66 -10.36
CA VAL A 46 -5.83 -7.06 -11.64
C VAL A 46 -7.17 -7.66 -12.06
N PRO A 47 -8.19 -6.85 -12.40
CA PRO A 47 -9.50 -7.36 -12.76
C PRO A 47 -9.44 -8.13 -14.08
N LYS A 48 -10.12 -9.27 -14.16
CA LYS A 48 -10.35 -9.96 -15.43
C LYS A 48 -11.55 -9.31 -16.13
N ILE A 49 -11.35 -8.89 -17.37
CA ILE A 49 -12.43 -8.44 -18.25
C ILE A 49 -12.87 -9.62 -19.11
N THR A 50 -14.15 -9.97 -19.05
CA THR A 50 -14.75 -11.01 -19.90
C THR A 50 -15.90 -10.40 -20.71
N VAL A 51 -16.06 -10.81 -21.97
CA VAL A 51 -17.07 -10.25 -22.88
C VAL A 51 -17.91 -11.38 -23.46
N GLY A 52 -19.24 -11.24 -23.46
CA GLY A 52 -20.13 -12.18 -24.15
C GLY A 52 -21.57 -12.14 -23.63
N VAL A 53 -22.46 -12.87 -24.31
CA VAL A 53 -23.91 -12.93 -24.04
C VAL A 53 -24.31 -13.89 -22.91
N THR A 54 -23.35 -14.64 -22.36
CA THR A 54 -23.56 -15.57 -21.25
C THR A 54 -22.58 -15.25 -20.13
N ALA A 55 -23.10 -15.22 -18.89
CA ALA A 55 -22.30 -14.89 -17.73
C ALA A 55 -21.11 -15.88 -17.56
N PRO A 56 -19.92 -15.40 -17.16
CA PRO A 56 -18.78 -16.26 -16.86
C PRO A 56 -19.11 -17.24 -15.72
N THR A 57 -18.61 -18.48 -15.80
CA THR A 57 -18.84 -19.52 -14.78
C THR A 57 -17.92 -19.43 -13.57
N SER A 58 -16.94 -18.52 -13.59
CA SER A 58 -15.99 -18.31 -12.48
C SER A 58 -15.59 -16.84 -12.37
N PRO A 59 -16.54 -15.92 -12.10
CA PRO A 59 -16.22 -14.53 -11.83
C PRO A 59 -15.65 -14.40 -10.42
N ALA A 60 -14.55 -13.67 -10.27
CA ALA A 60 -14.04 -13.24 -8.97
C ALA A 60 -14.56 -11.83 -8.62
N VAL A 61 -14.54 -11.48 -7.33
CA VAL A 61 -14.86 -10.10 -6.91
C VAL A 61 -13.85 -9.15 -7.54
N GLY A 62 -14.36 -8.13 -8.22
CA GLY A 62 -13.56 -7.15 -8.96
C GLY A 62 -13.42 -7.45 -10.45
N ASP A 63 -13.79 -8.64 -10.92
CA ASP A 63 -13.89 -8.91 -12.36
C ASP A 63 -15.05 -8.13 -12.98
N VAL A 64 -14.91 -7.82 -14.27
CA VAL A 64 -15.94 -7.12 -15.04
C VAL A 64 -16.42 -8.03 -16.16
N TRP A 65 -17.74 -8.19 -16.25
CA TRP A 65 -18.39 -8.81 -17.38
C TRP A 65 -19.04 -7.73 -18.24
N ILE A 66 -18.67 -7.71 -19.53
CA ILE A 66 -19.32 -6.89 -20.56
C ILE A 66 -20.35 -7.77 -21.24
N ASP A 67 -21.62 -7.52 -20.94
CA ASP A 67 -22.73 -8.11 -21.68
C ASP A 67 -22.82 -7.49 -23.08
N THR A 68 -23.13 -8.31 -24.08
CA THR A 68 -23.18 -7.89 -25.49
C THR A 68 -24.52 -8.18 -26.16
N ASN A 69 -25.59 -8.37 -25.38
CA ASN A 69 -26.95 -8.52 -25.93
C ASN A 69 -27.65 -7.18 -26.16
#